data_AF-G0MYJ7-F1
#
_entry.id   AF-G0MYJ7-F1
#
_cell.length_a   1.000
_cell.length_b   1.000
_cell.length_c   1.000
_cell.angle_alpha   90.00
_cell.angle_beta   90.00
_cell.angle_gamma   90.00
#
_symmetry.space_group_name_H-M   'P 1'
#
loop_
_entity.id
_entity.type
_entity.pdbx_description
1 polymer ?
#
loop_
_entity_poly.entity_id
_entity_poly.type
_entity_poly.pdbx_seq_one_letter_code
_entity_poly.pdbx_strand_id
1 'polypeptide(L)'
;MPRRRAFFSPFYSHRIKQYKREKPPNPPESFPFLKLPYFPLKYVINQLELVDVIHFTMKNRRFKRAVECTKFHVDQFHFHLGKWSKRVEVTHQGQSLEIEPDHEENEYESTGLKLNGVVTPICCRPTEMKVFAENAEAKMDVLDEITQHLLSFLCVRTFTAKFLVKCDFENLFIWKYVKNFRKFTIKPVNNTGIVVNSRELHFLLEDIKIEELELDLKVENGYKFPNYPLQGSNIVIHHNHFIDFDKFTIGPDCVKFIMNKHSIPNSCVNRLLKEWIAGKNEKLERLEFKLRDLFEGPNSNEDLLEGITTFENEFEMELRNWGFYDPDLEIPLVDIRRPSDGRSAFIRRWDWYVSLSVRHPNQARRQQRMNV
;
A
#
# COMPACT_ATOMS: atom_id res chain seq x y z
N MET A 1 20.94 -7.99 -31.72
CA MET A 1 20.77 -8.64 -30.39
C MET A 1 20.20 -10.05 -30.59
N PRO A 2 20.77 -11.10 -29.97
CA PRO A 2 20.35 -12.47 -30.23
C PRO A 2 19.06 -12.79 -29.46
N ARG A 3 18.06 -13.30 -30.18
CA ARG A 3 16.79 -13.79 -29.64
C ARG A 3 17.06 -14.95 -28.66
N ARG A 4 16.65 -14.80 -27.40
CA ARG A 4 16.64 -15.90 -26.42
C ARG A 4 15.69 -16.99 -26.91
N ARG A 5 16.22 -18.21 -27.07
CA ARG A 5 15.41 -19.42 -27.30
C ARG A 5 14.60 -19.72 -26.05
N ALA A 6 13.29 -19.95 -26.21
CA ALA A 6 12.46 -20.50 -25.16
C ALA A 6 12.96 -21.91 -24.81
N PHE A 7 13.28 -22.14 -23.52
CA PHE A 7 13.48 -23.47 -23.00
C PHE A 7 12.12 -24.17 -22.99
N PHE A 8 11.97 -25.16 -23.87
CA PHE A 8 10.88 -26.13 -23.83
C PHE A 8 10.99 -26.93 -22.52
N SER A 9 9.99 -26.83 -21.66
CA SER A 9 9.78 -27.78 -20.57
C SER A 9 9.26 -29.10 -21.17
N PRO A 10 9.91 -30.25 -20.94
CA PRO A 10 9.55 -31.52 -21.58
C PRO A 10 8.34 -32.22 -20.93
N PHE A 11 7.58 -31.55 -20.05
CA PHE A 11 6.53 -32.18 -19.23
C PHE A 11 5.09 -31.92 -19.69
N TYR A 12 4.84 -31.69 -20.97
CA TYR A 12 3.47 -31.61 -21.51
C TYR A 12 3.26 -32.57 -22.68
N SER A 13 3.11 -33.85 -22.36
CA SER A 13 2.51 -34.85 -23.26
C SER A 13 2.17 -36.10 -22.46
N HIS A 14 0.94 -36.19 -21.95
CA HIS A 14 0.35 -37.49 -21.70
C HIS A 14 -1.15 -37.52 -22.00
N ARG A 15 -1.47 -38.31 -23.03
CA ARG A 15 -2.78 -38.87 -23.35
C ARG A 15 -3.49 -39.36 -22.09
N ILE A 16 -4.67 -38.83 -21.83
CA ILE A 16 -5.59 -39.35 -20.81
C ILE A 16 -6.15 -40.68 -21.35
N LYS A 17 -5.54 -41.80 -20.97
CA LYS A 17 -6.18 -43.11 -21.03
C LYS A 17 -7.08 -43.24 -19.80
N GLN A 18 -8.37 -43.52 -20.01
CA GLN A 18 -9.30 -43.85 -18.93
C GLN A 18 -8.89 -45.20 -18.31
N TYR A 19 -8.14 -45.14 -17.20
CA TYR A 19 -7.91 -46.31 -16.35
C TYR A 19 -9.10 -46.50 -15.40
N LYS A 20 -9.58 -47.74 -15.29
CA LYS A 20 -10.44 -48.16 -14.18
C LYS A 20 -9.72 -47.81 -12.86
N ARG A 21 -10.35 -47.00 -12.01
CA ARG A 21 -9.84 -46.63 -10.68
C ARG A 21 -9.83 -47.87 -9.77
N GLU A 22 -8.73 -48.61 -9.79
CA GLU A 22 -8.34 -49.40 -8.61
C GLU A 22 -8.08 -48.41 -7.46
N LYS A 23 -8.52 -48.75 -6.25
CA LYS A 23 -8.26 -47.91 -5.06
C LYS A 23 -6.75 -47.67 -4.99
N PRO A 24 -6.26 -46.42 -5.06
CA PRO A 24 -4.83 -46.17 -5.03
C PRO A 24 -4.25 -46.73 -3.72
N PRO A 25 -3.05 -47.34 -3.75
CA PRO A 25 -2.36 -47.72 -2.52
C PRO A 25 -2.26 -46.49 -1.61
N ASN A 26 -2.42 -46.71 -0.30
CA ASN A 26 -2.35 -45.63 0.69
C ASN A 26 -1.11 -44.77 0.41
N PRO A 27 -1.27 -43.45 0.19
CA PRO A 27 -0.13 -42.60 -0.14
C PRO A 27 0.90 -42.69 1.00
N PRO A 28 2.21 -42.66 0.68
CA PRO A 28 3.24 -42.72 1.70
C PRO A 28 3.00 -41.61 2.73
N GLU A 29 2.85 -42.00 4.00
CA GLU A 29 2.45 -41.10 5.11
C GLU A 29 3.42 -39.94 5.37
N SER A 30 4.61 -39.95 4.76
CA SER A 30 5.66 -38.96 5.01
C SER A 30 6.24 -38.36 3.74
N PHE A 31 6.34 -37.04 3.70
CA PHE A 31 7.13 -36.29 2.73
C PHE A 31 8.63 -36.68 2.85
N PRO A 32 9.23 -37.38 1.86
CA PRO A 32 10.59 -37.89 1.98
C PRO A 32 11.63 -36.79 2.22
N PHE A 33 11.43 -35.59 1.65
CA PHE A 33 12.34 -34.46 1.80
C PHE A 33 12.37 -33.89 3.22
N LEU A 34 11.38 -34.17 4.08
CA LEU A 34 11.43 -33.75 5.49
C LEU A 34 12.52 -34.47 6.29
N LYS A 35 13.16 -35.50 5.72
CA LYS A 35 14.33 -36.17 6.29
C LYS A 35 15.65 -35.48 5.93
N LEU A 36 15.62 -34.47 5.07
CA LEU A 36 16.83 -33.74 4.68
C LEU A 36 17.39 -32.92 5.86
N PRO A 37 18.72 -32.71 5.91
CA PRO A 37 19.32 -31.75 6.83
C PRO A 37 18.74 -30.34 6.62
N TYR A 38 18.88 -29.47 7.64
CA TYR A 38 18.24 -28.14 7.67
C TYR A 38 18.54 -27.28 6.42
N PHE A 39 19.80 -27.23 5.97
CA PHE A 39 20.19 -26.38 4.83
C PHE A 39 19.53 -26.83 3.50
N PRO A 40 19.66 -28.09 3.05
CA PRO A 40 18.91 -28.57 1.88
C PRO A 40 17.40 -28.43 2.03
N LEU A 41 16.85 -28.69 3.22
CA LEU A 41 15.41 -28.56 3.47
C LEU A 41 14.93 -27.12 3.30
N LYS A 42 15.66 -26.14 3.86
CA LYS A 42 15.38 -24.70 3.68
C LYS A 42 15.42 -24.31 2.21
N TYR A 43 16.41 -24.79 1.48
CA TYR A 43 16.52 -24.53 0.05
C TYR A 43 15.30 -25.08 -0.71
N VAL A 44 14.93 -26.34 -0.49
CA VAL A 44 13.76 -26.97 -1.13
C VAL A 44 12.47 -26.20 -0.80
N ILE A 45 12.24 -25.88 0.47
CA ILE A 45 11.06 -25.13 0.91
C ILE A 45 10.97 -23.78 0.20
N ASN A 46 12.07 -23.05 0.07
CA ASN A 46 12.10 -21.74 -0.59
C ASN A 46 11.96 -21.80 -2.13
N GLN A 47 12.01 -23.00 -2.73
CA GLN A 47 11.73 -23.20 -4.16
C GLN A 47 10.27 -23.60 -4.42
N LEU A 48 9.47 -23.86 -3.38
CA LEU A 48 8.06 -24.21 -3.52
C LEU A 48 7.21 -22.97 -3.82
N GLU A 49 6.12 -23.17 -4.55
CA GLU A 49 5.12 -22.13 -4.75
C GLU A 49 4.43 -21.80 -3.43
N LEU A 50 4.07 -20.52 -3.24
CA LEU A 50 3.45 -20.03 -2.01
C LEU A 50 2.18 -20.80 -1.64
N VAL A 51 1.33 -21.10 -2.64
CA VAL A 51 0.09 -21.85 -2.45
C VAL A 51 0.36 -23.27 -1.91
N ASP A 52 1.39 -23.94 -2.42
CA ASP A 52 1.80 -25.27 -1.99
C ASP A 52 2.33 -25.25 -0.55
N VAL A 53 3.16 -24.26 -0.22
CA VAL A 53 3.68 -24.09 1.15
C VAL A 53 2.52 -23.94 2.14
N ILE A 54 1.57 -23.04 1.85
CA ILE A 54 0.40 -22.82 2.71
C ILE A 54 -0.44 -24.11 2.80
N HIS A 55 -0.78 -24.72 1.67
CA HIS A 55 -1.54 -25.97 1.64
C HIS A 55 -0.89 -27.07 2.48
N PHE A 56 0.42 -27.28 2.32
CA PHE A 56 1.15 -28.30 3.08
C PHE A 56 1.29 -27.97 4.57
N THR A 57 1.39 -26.69 4.95
CA THR A 57 1.38 -26.30 6.38
C THR A 57 0.04 -26.58 7.05
N MET A 58 -1.07 -26.51 6.30
CA MET A 58 -2.41 -26.84 6.79
C MET A 58 -2.67 -28.35 6.81
N LYS A 59 -1.99 -29.12 5.95
CA LYS A 59 -2.18 -30.57 5.83
C LYS A 59 -1.25 -31.39 6.74
N ASN A 60 -0.02 -30.94 6.97
CA ASN A 60 1.00 -31.74 7.64
C ASN A 60 1.76 -30.96 8.72
N ARG A 61 1.59 -31.38 9.98
CA ARG A 61 2.22 -30.74 11.15
C ARG A 61 3.75 -30.76 11.11
N ARG A 62 4.38 -31.82 10.58
CA ARG A 62 5.84 -31.91 10.46
C ARG A 62 6.36 -30.93 9.41
N PHE A 63 5.65 -30.79 8.30
CA PHE A 63 5.95 -29.79 7.29
C PHE A 63 5.79 -28.37 7.86
N LYS A 64 4.67 -28.07 8.56
CA LYS A 64 4.49 -26.77 9.24
C LYS A 64 5.68 -26.43 10.13
N ARG A 65 6.09 -27.34 11.01
CA ARG A 65 7.28 -27.16 11.88
C ARG A 65 8.56 -26.89 11.09
N ALA A 66 8.77 -27.59 9.97
CA ALA A 66 9.93 -27.36 9.12
C ALA A 66 9.93 -25.93 8.55
N VAL A 67 8.80 -25.48 7.99
CA VAL A 67 8.67 -24.12 7.43
C VAL A 67 8.79 -23.05 8.52
N GLU A 68 8.21 -23.27 9.70
CA GLU A 68 8.36 -22.39 10.88
C GLU A 68 9.84 -22.21 11.26
N CYS A 69 10.64 -23.28 11.22
CA CYS A 69 12.07 -23.24 11.49
C CYS A 69 12.90 -22.59 10.38
N THR A 70 12.48 -22.70 9.11
CA THR A 70 13.23 -22.14 7.98
C THR A 70 12.89 -20.68 7.69
N LYS A 71 11.68 -20.25 8.10
CA LYS A 71 11.03 -18.98 7.82
C LYS A 71 10.90 -18.70 6.32
N PHE A 72 9.68 -18.83 5.79
CA PHE A 72 9.41 -18.63 4.37
C PHE A 72 9.30 -17.13 4.07
N HIS A 73 10.26 -16.59 3.32
CA HIS A 73 10.32 -15.15 3.05
C HIS A 73 9.28 -14.74 2.02
N VAL A 74 8.57 -13.65 2.26
CA VAL A 74 7.60 -13.06 1.32
C VAL A 74 7.80 -11.56 1.18
N ASP A 75 7.46 -11.02 0.02
CA ASP A 75 7.68 -9.61 -0.30
C ASP A 75 6.70 -8.71 0.44
N GLN A 76 5.42 -9.08 0.40
CA GLN A 76 4.34 -8.26 0.95
C GLN A 76 3.28 -9.11 1.64
N PHE A 77 2.72 -8.56 2.72
CA PHE A 77 1.50 -9.03 3.35
C PHE A 77 0.51 -7.87 3.38
N HIS A 78 -0.59 -7.98 2.64
CA HIS A 78 -1.58 -6.94 2.43
C HIS A 78 -2.89 -7.29 3.12
N PHE A 79 -3.35 -6.41 4.02
CA PHE A 79 -4.70 -6.49 4.58
C PHE A 79 -5.67 -5.71 3.70
N HIS A 80 -6.75 -6.34 3.25
CA HIS A 80 -7.78 -5.70 2.45
C HIS A 80 -9.16 -5.88 3.10
N LEU A 81 -9.67 -4.83 3.75
CA LEU A 81 -10.95 -4.85 4.44
C LEU A 81 -11.97 -3.99 3.71
N GLY A 82 -12.92 -4.62 3.02
CA GLY A 82 -14.05 -3.99 2.38
C GLY A 82 -15.39 -4.50 2.89
N LYS A 83 -16.47 -3.88 2.39
CA LYS A 83 -17.85 -4.21 2.78
C LYS A 83 -18.18 -5.67 2.46
N TRP A 84 -17.85 -6.09 1.24
CA TRP A 84 -18.22 -7.39 0.69
C TRP A 84 -17.08 -8.41 0.77
N SER A 85 -15.83 -7.94 0.77
CA SER A 85 -14.65 -8.78 0.85
C SER A 85 -13.75 -8.37 2.00
N LYS A 86 -13.28 -9.36 2.75
CA LYS A 86 -12.31 -9.18 3.83
C LYS A 86 -11.22 -10.19 3.55
N ARG A 87 -10.00 -9.80 3.23
CA ARG A 87 -9.00 -10.77 2.81
C ARG A 87 -7.60 -10.33 3.17
N VAL A 88 -6.71 -11.30 3.21
CA VAL A 88 -5.27 -11.06 3.18
C VAL A 88 -4.74 -11.45 1.81
N GLU A 89 -3.77 -10.71 1.32
CA GLU A 89 -3.05 -11.03 0.09
C GLU A 89 -1.56 -11.14 0.43
N VAL A 90 -0.92 -12.22 -0.01
CA VAL A 90 0.51 -12.45 0.20
C VAL A 90 1.21 -12.45 -1.14
N THR A 91 2.20 -11.57 -1.29
CA THR A 91 3.00 -11.46 -2.52
C THR A 91 4.37 -12.11 -2.32
N HIS A 92 4.75 -13.00 -3.24
CA HIS A 92 6.05 -13.67 -3.26
C HIS A 92 6.57 -13.75 -4.71
N GLN A 93 7.76 -13.19 -4.96
CA GLN A 93 8.40 -13.17 -6.28
C GLN A 93 7.52 -12.54 -7.36
N GLY A 94 6.75 -11.52 -6.99
CA GLY A 94 5.83 -10.81 -7.88
C GLY A 94 4.51 -11.54 -8.16
N GLN A 95 4.28 -12.72 -7.59
CA GLN A 95 2.98 -13.41 -7.63
C GLN A 95 2.21 -13.15 -6.35
N SER A 96 0.89 -12.95 -6.46
CA SER A 96 0.00 -12.73 -5.32
C SER A 96 -0.95 -13.91 -5.12
N LEU A 97 -1.17 -14.28 -3.86
CA LEU A 97 -2.19 -15.23 -3.44
C LEU A 97 -3.17 -14.52 -2.51
N GLU A 98 -4.45 -14.50 -2.89
CA GLU A 98 -5.53 -13.94 -2.07
C GLU A 98 -6.10 -15.02 -1.16
N ILE A 99 -6.31 -14.72 0.12
CA ILE A 99 -6.94 -15.63 1.09
C ILE A 99 -8.09 -14.90 1.77
N GLU A 100 -9.31 -15.40 1.57
CA GLU A 100 -10.55 -14.75 1.98
C GLU A 100 -11.41 -15.69 2.83
N PRO A 101 -11.96 -15.24 3.98
CA PRO A 101 -13.02 -15.94 4.66
C PRO A 101 -14.32 -15.78 3.88
N ASP A 102 -14.93 -16.90 3.53
CA ASP A 102 -16.21 -16.93 2.82
C ASP A 102 -17.32 -17.52 3.69
N HIS A 103 -18.56 -17.25 3.31
CA HIS A 103 -19.73 -17.88 3.90
C HIS A 103 -20.66 -18.21 2.73
N GLU A 104 -20.65 -19.46 2.30
CA GLU A 104 -21.61 -19.98 1.35
C GLU A 104 -22.48 -21.00 2.09
N GLU A 105 -23.81 -20.93 1.89
CA GLU A 105 -24.78 -21.85 2.51
C GLU A 105 -24.71 -23.27 1.93
N ASN A 106 -23.91 -23.48 0.89
CA ASN A 106 -23.74 -24.79 0.27
C ASN A 106 -22.75 -25.64 1.08
N GLU A 107 -23.13 -26.88 1.38
CA GLU A 107 -22.30 -27.87 2.07
C GLU A 107 -21.04 -28.18 1.25
N TYR A 108 -19.95 -27.45 1.49
CA TYR A 108 -18.64 -27.86 1.01
C TYR A 108 -18.15 -29.03 1.86
N GLU A 109 -17.87 -30.15 1.21
CA GLU A 109 -17.24 -31.30 1.86
C GLU A 109 -15.91 -30.87 2.49
N SER A 110 -15.70 -31.27 3.75
CA SER A 110 -14.47 -30.99 4.47
C SER A 110 -13.25 -31.50 3.70
N THR A 111 -12.32 -30.61 3.38
CA THR A 111 -11.07 -30.99 2.69
C THR A 111 -10.05 -31.67 3.61
N GLY A 112 -10.35 -31.80 4.91
CA GLY A 112 -9.45 -32.33 5.93
C GLY A 112 -8.26 -31.42 6.24
N LEU A 113 -8.22 -30.21 5.68
CA LEU A 113 -7.22 -29.19 5.96
C LEU A 113 -7.42 -28.61 7.35
N LYS A 114 -6.32 -28.21 7.99
CA LYS A 114 -6.33 -27.68 9.35
C LYS A 114 -5.78 -26.27 9.42
N LEU A 115 -6.60 -25.33 9.88
CA LEU A 115 -6.18 -23.98 10.24
C LEU A 115 -5.87 -23.96 11.75
N ASN A 116 -4.63 -23.62 12.12
CA ASN A 116 -4.16 -23.65 13.52
C ASN A 116 -4.44 -24.98 14.27
N GLY A 117 -4.54 -26.09 13.53
CA GLY A 117 -4.79 -27.43 14.08
C GLY A 117 -6.26 -27.83 14.14
N VAL A 118 -7.19 -26.90 13.90
CA VAL A 118 -8.64 -27.14 13.79
C VAL A 118 -8.97 -27.50 12.35
N VAL A 119 -9.80 -28.54 12.14
CA VAL A 119 -10.24 -28.91 10.79
C VAL A 119 -11.17 -27.81 10.27
N THR A 120 -10.84 -27.25 9.11
CA THR A 120 -11.54 -26.10 8.56
C THR A 120 -11.85 -26.37 7.08
N PRO A 121 -13.09 -26.13 6.62
CA PRO A 121 -13.40 -26.24 5.20
C PRO A 121 -12.62 -25.15 4.44
N ILE A 122 -11.71 -25.57 3.57
CA ILE A 122 -10.82 -24.68 2.82
C ILE A 122 -10.82 -25.13 1.36
N CYS A 123 -11.12 -24.20 0.45
CA CYS A 123 -10.99 -24.38 -0.99
C CYS A 123 -9.71 -23.70 -1.48
N CYS A 124 -8.81 -24.45 -2.11
CA CYS A 124 -7.53 -23.95 -2.63
C CYS A 124 -7.57 -23.92 -4.15
N ARG A 125 -7.26 -22.77 -4.75
CA ARG A 125 -7.00 -22.56 -6.18
C ARG A 125 -5.61 -21.93 -6.33
N PRO A 126 -5.02 -21.93 -7.54
CA PRO A 126 -3.65 -21.42 -7.72
C PRO A 126 -3.44 -19.95 -7.28
N THR A 127 -4.47 -19.10 -7.44
CA THR A 127 -4.38 -17.65 -7.17
C THR A 127 -5.26 -17.21 -6.00
N GLU A 128 -6.10 -18.08 -5.47
CA GLU A 128 -7.03 -17.75 -4.38
C GLU A 128 -7.24 -18.94 -3.44
N MET A 129 -7.47 -18.63 -2.16
CA MET A 129 -7.85 -19.60 -1.15
C MET A 129 -9.05 -19.06 -0.37
N LYS A 130 -10.11 -19.85 -0.33
CA LYS A 130 -11.31 -19.53 0.48
C LYS A 130 -11.31 -20.38 1.74
N VAL A 131 -11.56 -19.74 2.88
CA VAL A 131 -11.73 -20.40 4.18
C VAL A 131 -13.15 -20.19 4.64
N PHE A 132 -13.95 -21.24 4.76
CA PHE A 132 -15.38 -21.06 5.02
C PHE A 132 -15.63 -20.85 6.53
N ALA A 133 -16.28 -19.74 6.85
CA ALA A 133 -16.74 -19.37 8.17
C ALA A 133 -18.16 -19.90 8.41
N GLU A 134 -18.52 -20.13 9.67
CA GLU A 134 -19.85 -20.63 10.05
C GLU A 134 -20.98 -19.65 9.76
N ASN A 135 -20.69 -18.34 9.85
CA ASN A 135 -21.63 -17.26 9.56
C ASN A 135 -20.87 -16.00 9.09
N ALA A 136 -21.61 -14.98 8.66
CA ALA A 136 -21.02 -13.74 8.16
C ALA A 136 -20.27 -12.93 9.24
N GLU A 137 -20.69 -13.04 10.51
CA GLU A 137 -20.09 -12.33 11.65
C GLU A 137 -18.72 -12.91 12.02
N ALA A 138 -18.58 -14.23 11.95
CA ALA A 138 -17.35 -14.97 12.20
C ALA A 138 -16.24 -14.72 11.15
N LYS A 139 -16.53 -14.04 10.03
CA LYS A 139 -15.52 -13.78 8.98
C LYS A 139 -14.29 -13.03 9.49
N MET A 140 -14.44 -12.12 10.47
CA MET A 140 -13.30 -11.40 11.04
C MET A 140 -12.44 -12.30 11.94
N ASP A 141 -13.05 -13.18 12.71
CA ASP A 141 -12.33 -14.14 13.56
C ASP A 141 -11.57 -15.15 12.70
N VAL A 142 -12.20 -15.66 11.63
CA VAL A 142 -11.52 -16.52 10.66
C VAL A 142 -10.35 -15.78 9.99
N LEU A 143 -10.48 -14.48 9.70
CA LEU A 143 -9.37 -13.69 9.16
C LEU A 143 -8.22 -13.53 10.16
N ASP A 144 -8.50 -13.40 11.46
CA ASP A 144 -7.50 -13.42 12.52
C ASP A 144 -6.76 -14.77 12.54
N GLU A 145 -7.50 -15.88 12.52
CA GLU A 145 -6.93 -17.24 12.49
C GLU A 145 -6.07 -17.50 11.24
N ILE A 146 -6.52 -17.04 10.06
CA ILE A 146 -5.72 -17.07 8.82
C ILE A 146 -4.42 -16.30 9.02
N THR A 147 -4.52 -15.06 9.53
CA THR A 147 -3.36 -14.20 9.75
C THR A 147 -2.37 -14.83 10.72
N GLN A 148 -2.86 -15.37 11.84
CA GLN A 148 -2.07 -16.09 12.83
C GLN A 148 -1.33 -17.28 12.21
N HIS A 149 -2.05 -18.09 11.43
CA HIS A 149 -1.46 -19.28 10.79
C HIS A 149 -0.35 -18.88 9.83
N LEU A 150 -0.59 -17.90 8.96
CA LEU A 150 0.40 -17.44 7.99
C LEU A 150 1.62 -16.84 8.68
N LEU A 151 1.42 -15.91 9.61
CA LEU A 151 2.53 -15.23 10.29
C LEU A 151 3.32 -16.14 11.24
N SER A 152 2.82 -17.33 11.57
CA SER A 152 3.60 -18.32 12.32
C SER A 152 4.87 -18.78 11.57
N PHE A 153 4.82 -18.84 10.23
CA PHE A 153 5.92 -19.34 9.40
C PHE A 153 6.43 -18.35 8.34
N LEU A 154 5.67 -17.31 7.99
CA LEU A 154 6.11 -16.29 7.04
C LEU A 154 7.12 -15.31 7.66
N CYS A 155 8.13 -14.92 6.88
CA CYS A 155 8.99 -13.77 7.15
C CYS A 155 8.64 -12.66 6.17
N VAL A 156 7.77 -11.76 6.60
CA VAL A 156 7.22 -10.68 5.76
C VAL A 156 8.19 -9.51 5.69
N ARG A 157 8.54 -9.09 4.48
CA ARG A 157 9.41 -7.91 4.27
C ARG A 157 8.66 -6.60 4.47
N THR A 158 7.45 -6.49 3.95
CA THR A 158 6.63 -5.27 4.07
C THR A 158 5.18 -5.57 4.34
N PHE A 159 4.57 -4.79 5.23
CA PHE A 159 3.14 -4.85 5.51
C PHE A 159 2.44 -3.67 4.85
N THR A 160 1.25 -3.93 4.31
CA THR A 160 0.39 -2.90 3.75
C THR A 160 -1.06 -3.14 4.16
N ALA A 161 -1.87 -2.09 4.21
CA ALA A 161 -3.27 -2.20 4.57
C ALA A 161 -4.14 -1.25 3.75
N LYS A 162 -5.33 -1.73 3.38
CA LYS A 162 -6.33 -0.98 2.64
C LYS A 162 -7.72 -1.23 3.21
N PHE A 163 -8.37 -0.14 3.62
CA PHE A 163 -9.70 -0.14 4.21
C PHE A 163 -10.67 0.58 3.27
N LEU A 164 -11.68 -0.15 2.84
CA LEU A 164 -12.74 0.33 1.94
C LEU A 164 -14.07 0.56 2.66
N VAL A 165 -14.14 0.18 3.94
CA VAL A 165 -15.33 0.30 4.80
C VAL A 165 -14.90 0.77 6.19
N LYS A 166 -15.83 1.43 6.90
CA LYS A 166 -15.64 1.78 8.31
C LYS A 166 -15.53 0.50 9.14
N CYS A 167 -14.52 0.44 10.00
CA CYS A 167 -14.35 -0.58 11.02
C CYS A 167 -13.97 0.10 12.35
N ASP A 168 -14.01 -0.66 13.44
CA ASP A 168 -13.47 -0.22 14.73
C ASP A 168 -11.95 -0.24 14.63
N PHE A 169 -11.38 0.88 14.18
CA PHE A 169 -9.96 0.97 13.87
C PHE A 169 -9.08 0.74 15.09
N GLU A 170 -9.54 1.00 16.32
CA GLU A 170 -8.72 0.81 17.52
C GLU A 170 -8.65 -0.66 17.94
N ASN A 171 -9.73 -1.41 17.71
CA ASN A 171 -9.88 -2.79 18.20
C ASN A 171 -9.66 -3.87 17.11
N LEU A 172 -9.11 -3.52 15.95
CA LEU A 172 -8.79 -4.51 14.92
C LEU A 172 -7.70 -5.48 15.39
N PHE A 173 -7.91 -6.77 15.11
CA PHE A 173 -6.93 -7.82 15.44
C PHE A 173 -5.57 -7.59 14.75
N ILE A 174 -5.53 -6.84 13.65
CA ILE A 174 -4.31 -6.59 12.85
C ILE A 174 -3.19 -6.01 13.72
N TRP A 175 -3.54 -5.21 14.73
CA TRP A 175 -2.57 -4.56 15.62
C TRP A 175 -1.87 -5.52 16.57
N LYS A 176 -2.39 -6.74 16.76
CA LYS A 176 -1.71 -7.82 17.46
C LYS A 176 -0.43 -8.24 16.72
N TYR A 177 -0.39 -8.04 15.40
CA TYR A 177 0.67 -8.55 14.53
C TYR A 177 1.61 -7.47 14.00
N VAL A 178 1.10 -6.28 13.69
CA VAL A 178 1.89 -5.23 13.05
C VAL A 178 1.40 -3.82 13.40
N LYS A 179 2.37 -2.92 13.66
CA LYS A 179 2.16 -1.47 13.81
C LYS A 179 3.00 -0.62 12.84
N ASN A 180 3.79 -1.26 11.97
CA ASN A 180 4.64 -0.60 10.99
C ASN A 180 4.19 -0.99 9.59
N PHE A 181 3.67 -0.02 8.83
CA PHE A 181 3.18 -0.21 7.48
C PHE A 181 4.01 0.56 6.48
N ARG A 182 4.34 -0.10 5.36
CA ARG A 182 4.89 0.60 4.20
C ARG A 182 3.80 1.45 3.54
N LYS A 183 2.60 0.90 3.38
CA LYS A 183 1.47 1.60 2.78
C LYS A 183 0.18 1.37 3.56
N PHE A 184 -0.54 2.45 3.84
CA PHE A 184 -1.78 2.45 4.57
C PHE A 184 -2.80 3.33 3.84
N THR A 185 -3.91 2.74 3.41
CA THR A 185 -4.92 3.42 2.61
C THR A 185 -6.30 3.27 3.22
N ILE A 186 -7.00 4.38 3.43
CA ILE A 186 -8.44 4.40 3.74
C ILE A 186 -9.13 5.06 2.56
N LYS A 187 -9.95 4.31 1.81
CA LYS A 187 -10.59 4.78 0.58
C LYS A 187 -11.98 4.19 0.40
N PRO A 188 -13.07 4.87 0.79
CA PRO A 188 -14.42 4.32 0.76
C PRO A 188 -14.84 3.93 -0.65
N VAL A 189 -15.58 2.83 -0.77
CA VAL A 189 -16.27 2.46 -2.00
C VAL A 189 -17.56 3.30 -2.10
N ASN A 190 -17.78 3.95 -3.25
CA ASN A 190 -19.02 4.61 -3.66
C ASN A 190 -19.48 5.82 -2.82
N ASN A 191 -18.62 6.80 -2.56
CA ASN A 191 -18.98 8.06 -1.86
C ASN A 191 -19.62 7.89 -0.46
N THR A 192 -19.66 6.67 0.08
CA THR A 192 -20.29 6.37 1.37
C THR A 192 -19.62 7.12 2.52
N GLY A 193 -18.36 7.53 2.35
CA GLY A 193 -17.60 8.32 3.32
C GLY A 193 -17.31 7.52 4.58
N ILE A 194 -16.03 7.30 4.90
CA ILE A 194 -15.67 6.72 6.20
C ILE A 194 -15.63 7.88 7.18
N VAL A 195 -16.47 7.87 8.21
CA VAL A 195 -16.45 8.87 9.29
C VAL A 195 -15.74 8.26 10.50
N VAL A 196 -14.77 8.98 11.06
CA VAL A 196 -14.03 8.59 12.27
C VAL A 196 -14.16 9.67 13.34
N ASN A 197 -14.07 9.28 14.60
CA ASN A 197 -13.98 10.24 15.70
C ASN A 197 -12.52 10.72 15.89
N SER A 198 -12.30 11.68 16.78
CA SER A 198 -10.96 12.23 17.04
C SER A 198 -9.98 11.19 17.59
N ARG A 199 -10.45 10.26 18.44
CA ARG A 199 -9.65 9.22 19.06
C ARG A 199 -9.12 8.23 18.01
N GLU A 200 -9.98 7.78 17.11
CA GLU A 200 -9.61 6.93 15.98
C GLU A 200 -8.63 7.63 15.04
N LEU A 201 -8.82 8.93 14.79
CA LEU A 201 -7.87 9.72 13.99
C LEU A 201 -6.48 9.76 14.65
N HIS A 202 -6.41 10.02 15.96
CA HIS A 202 -5.14 10.01 16.70
C HIS A 202 -4.46 8.65 16.61
N PHE A 203 -5.20 7.58 16.85
CA PHE A 203 -4.69 6.22 16.73
C PHE A 203 -4.07 5.97 15.33
N LEU A 204 -4.77 6.35 14.26
CA LEU A 204 -4.29 6.16 12.89
C LEU A 204 -3.05 7.00 12.53
N LEU A 205 -2.92 8.21 13.09
CA LEU A 205 -1.85 9.15 12.75
C LEU A 205 -0.62 9.08 13.67
N GLU A 206 -0.77 8.59 14.90
CA GLU A 206 0.28 8.63 15.93
C GLU A 206 0.71 7.25 16.40
N ASP A 207 -0.24 6.31 16.60
CA ASP A 207 0.07 5.00 17.18
C ASP A 207 0.56 3.99 16.13
N ILE A 208 0.44 4.32 14.85
CA ILE A 208 0.85 3.50 13.71
C ILE A 208 1.95 4.21 12.94
N LYS A 209 3.08 3.52 12.71
CA LYS A 209 4.15 4.03 11.85
C LYS A 209 3.83 3.72 10.39
N ILE A 210 3.67 4.76 9.58
CA ILE A 210 3.24 4.64 8.18
C ILE A 210 4.24 5.38 7.27
N GLU A 211 4.77 4.71 6.25
CA GLU A 211 5.65 5.33 5.26
C GLU A 211 4.86 6.02 4.13
N GLU A 212 3.82 5.37 3.61
CA GLU A 212 2.91 5.89 2.59
C GLU A 212 1.46 5.90 3.11
N LEU A 213 0.91 7.08 3.37
CA LEU A 213 -0.41 7.30 3.94
C LEU A 213 -1.37 7.88 2.88
N GLU A 214 -2.52 7.25 2.66
CA GLU A 214 -3.62 7.78 1.85
C GLU A 214 -4.92 7.76 2.67
N LEU A 215 -5.45 8.94 3.01
CA LEU A 215 -6.65 9.10 3.84
C LEU A 215 -7.79 9.77 3.07
N ASP A 216 -8.86 9.02 2.85
CA ASP A 216 -10.13 9.48 2.32
C ASP A 216 -11.26 9.25 3.33
N LEU A 217 -11.16 9.95 4.46
CA LEU A 217 -12.11 9.85 5.57
C LEU A 217 -12.58 11.23 6.03
N LYS A 218 -13.75 11.28 6.66
CA LYS A 218 -14.26 12.45 7.37
C LYS A 218 -14.03 12.26 8.86
N VAL A 219 -13.79 13.35 9.57
CA VAL A 219 -13.72 13.37 11.03
C VAL A 219 -14.95 14.06 11.61
N GLU A 220 -15.53 13.49 12.65
CA GLU A 220 -16.70 14.04 13.36
C GLU A 220 -16.43 15.47 13.86
N ASN A 221 -17.46 16.30 13.83
CA ASN A 221 -17.46 17.67 14.39
C ASN A 221 -16.35 18.61 13.87
N GLY A 222 -15.75 18.33 12.71
CA GLY A 222 -14.70 19.20 12.16
C GLY A 222 -13.39 19.16 12.95
N TYR A 223 -13.07 18.04 13.59
CA TYR A 223 -12.00 17.96 14.59
C TYR A 223 -10.64 18.49 14.12
N LYS A 224 -10.14 19.57 14.71
CA LYS A 224 -8.84 20.20 14.37
C LYS A 224 -7.68 19.48 15.04
N PHE A 225 -7.04 18.57 14.31
CA PHE A 225 -5.90 17.77 14.77
C PHE A 225 -4.76 18.67 15.27
N PRO A 226 -4.25 18.48 16.51
CA PRO A 226 -3.27 19.38 17.11
C PRO A 226 -1.80 18.99 16.83
N ASN A 227 -1.54 17.75 16.43
CA ASN A 227 -0.20 17.17 16.48
C ASN A 227 0.48 17.21 15.11
N TYR A 228 1.23 18.29 14.85
CA TYR A 228 2.02 18.44 13.63
C TYR A 228 3.52 18.31 13.93
N PRO A 229 4.35 17.88 12.95
CA PRO A 229 3.98 17.53 11.58
C PRO A 229 3.36 16.14 11.43
N LEU A 230 2.60 15.93 10.35
CA LEU A 230 2.12 14.60 9.98
C LEU A 230 3.31 13.69 9.61
N GLN A 231 3.31 12.47 10.12
CA GLN A 231 4.37 11.49 9.87
C GLN A 231 4.12 10.74 8.55
N GLY A 232 5.20 10.47 7.80
CA GLY A 232 5.17 9.70 6.57
C GLY A 232 5.99 10.34 5.44
N SER A 233 6.51 9.49 4.56
CA SER A 233 7.26 9.94 3.38
C SER A 233 6.31 10.40 2.25
N ASN A 234 5.19 9.70 2.06
CA ASN A 234 4.20 10.02 1.05
C ASN A 234 2.85 10.16 1.73
N ILE A 235 2.29 11.36 1.75
CA ILE A 235 1.03 11.65 2.44
C ILE A 235 0.02 12.18 1.42
N VAL A 236 -1.15 11.53 1.37
CA VAL A 236 -2.27 11.92 0.51
C VAL A 236 -3.51 12.07 1.40
N ILE A 237 -4.08 13.26 1.45
CA ILE A 237 -5.25 13.59 2.27
C ILE A 237 -6.34 14.10 1.36
N HIS A 238 -7.40 13.32 1.20
CA HIS A 238 -8.50 13.72 0.34
C HIS A 238 -9.40 14.76 1.04
N HIS A 239 -9.79 14.50 2.27
CA HIS A 239 -10.60 15.40 3.08
C HIS A 239 -9.74 16.01 4.20
N ASN A 240 -9.66 17.34 4.26
CA ASN A 240 -8.74 18.07 5.15
C ASN A 240 -9.46 18.96 6.18
N HIS A 241 -10.77 18.81 6.39
CA HIS A 241 -11.53 19.64 7.33
C HIS A 241 -11.11 19.45 8.79
N PHE A 242 -10.37 18.37 9.07
CA PHE A 242 -9.82 18.09 10.38
C PHE A 242 -8.45 18.74 10.62
N ILE A 243 -7.91 19.46 9.62
CA ILE A 243 -6.59 20.09 9.72
C ILE A 243 -6.75 21.52 10.23
N ASP A 244 -5.94 21.87 11.22
CA ASP A 244 -5.75 23.25 11.68
C ASP A 244 -4.71 23.92 10.77
N PHE A 245 -5.17 24.59 9.71
CA PHE A 245 -4.27 25.20 8.71
C PHE A 245 -3.36 26.30 9.28
N ASP A 246 -3.65 26.85 10.45
CA ASP A 246 -2.78 27.83 11.12
C ASP A 246 -1.57 27.14 11.77
N LYS A 247 -1.73 25.88 12.19
CA LYS A 247 -0.68 25.07 12.83
C LYS A 247 -0.06 24.02 11.94
N PHE A 248 -0.71 23.70 10.82
CA PHE A 248 -0.28 22.67 9.88
C PHE A 248 1.16 22.89 9.43
N THR A 249 1.97 21.84 9.52
CA THR A 249 3.34 21.81 8.99
C THR A 249 3.61 20.45 8.35
N ILE A 250 4.53 20.43 7.38
CA ILE A 250 4.96 19.21 6.69
C ILE A 250 6.14 18.62 7.46
N GLY A 251 6.20 17.28 7.55
CA GLY A 251 7.28 16.59 8.22
C GLY A 251 8.60 16.71 7.47
N PRO A 252 9.75 16.76 8.17
CA PRO A 252 11.07 16.86 7.53
C PRO A 252 11.40 15.65 6.64
N ASP A 253 10.77 14.50 6.92
CA ASP A 253 10.92 13.26 6.16
C ASP A 253 9.95 13.13 4.98
N CYS A 254 9.02 14.07 4.82
CA CYS A 254 8.03 14.02 3.76
C CYS A 254 8.68 14.30 2.40
N VAL A 255 8.50 13.37 1.47
CA VAL A 255 8.93 13.42 0.08
C VAL A 255 7.79 13.90 -0.81
N LYS A 256 6.57 13.44 -0.55
CA LYS A 256 5.39 13.78 -1.36
C LYS A 256 4.21 14.09 -0.46
N PHE A 257 3.57 15.23 -0.71
CA PHE A 257 2.39 15.63 0.04
C PHE A 257 1.28 16.11 -0.91
N ILE A 258 0.08 15.52 -0.83
CA ILE A 258 -1.06 15.84 -1.71
C ILE A 258 -2.32 16.08 -0.87
N MET A 259 -3.06 17.15 -1.17
CA MET A 259 -4.48 17.29 -0.79
C MET A 259 -5.35 17.68 -1.98
N ASN A 260 -6.47 16.99 -2.22
CA ASN A 260 -7.20 17.13 -3.50
C ASN A 260 -8.73 17.35 -3.46
N LYS A 261 -9.50 16.97 -2.43
CA LYS A 261 -10.97 17.17 -2.48
C LYS A 261 -11.41 18.51 -1.89
N HIS A 262 -10.69 19.00 -0.88
CA HIS A 262 -11.07 20.21 -0.18
C HIS A 262 -10.04 21.31 -0.30
N SER A 263 -10.59 22.51 -0.43
CA SER A 263 -9.90 23.76 -0.63
C SER A 263 -9.11 24.22 0.60
N ILE A 264 -7.82 24.50 0.38
CA ILE A 264 -6.91 25.06 1.38
C ILE A 264 -6.85 26.59 1.22
N PRO A 265 -6.75 27.37 2.31
CA PRO A 265 -6.49 28.80 2.22
C PRO A 265 -5.16 29.11 1.52
N ASN A 266 -5.15 30.13 0.65
CA ASN A 266 -3.94 30.57 -0.06
C ASN A 266 -2.80 30.93 0.90
N SER A 267 -3.14 31.58 2.03
CA SER A 267 -2.19 31.94 3.09
C SER A 267 -1.45 30.75 3.69
N CYS A 268 -2.13 29.60 3.83
CA CYS A 268 -1.50 28.38 4.30
C CYS A 268 -0.47 27.87 3.29
N VAL A 269 -0.81 27.84 1.99
CA VAL A 269 0.12 27.38 0.96
C VAL A 269 1.30 28.35 0.81
N ASN A 270 1.06 29.67 0.84
CA ASN A 270 2.13 30.69 0.86
C ASN A 270 3.12 30.44 2.01
N ARG A 271 2.60 30.20 3.23
CA ARG A 271 3.42 29.88 4.40
C ARG A 271 4.28 28.65 4.18
N LEU A 272 3.71 27.55 3.65
CA LEU A 272 4.46 26.31 3.37
C LEU A 272 5.55 26.50 2.31
N LEU A 273 5.28 27.31 1.28
CA LEU A 273 6.28 27.67 0.27
C LEU A 273 7.43 28.47 0.90
N LYS A 274 7.12 29.49 1.73
CA LYS A 274 8.11 30.26 2.48
C LYS A 274 8.94 29.38 3.41
N GLU A 275 8.32 28.42 4.09
CA GLU A 275 9.03 27.44 4.93
C GLU A 275 10.01 26.59 4.12
N TRP A 276 9.60 26.11 2.94
CA TRP A 276 10.49 25.36 2.06
C TRP A 276 11.66 26.23 1.57
N ILE A 277 11.40 27.48 1.14
CA ILE A 277 12.42 28.47 0.76
C ILE A 277 13.39 28.74 1.91
N ALA A 278 12.90 28.76 3.15
CA ALA A 278 13.73 28.95 4.34
C ALA A 278 14.58 27.72 4.73
N GLY A 279 14.53 26.62 3.96
CA GLY A 279 15.32 25.41 4.24
C GLY A 279 14.57 24.29 4.94
N LYS A 280 13.29 24.46 5.29
CA LYS A 280 12.50 23.36 5.85
C LYS A 280 12.14 22.34 4.77
N ASN A 281 11.74 21.14 5.20
CA ASN A 281 11.24 20.06 4.33
C ASN A 281 12.25 19.68 3.23
N GLU A 282 13.50 19.42 3.62
CA GLU A 282 14.60 19.17 2.67
C GLU A 282 14.37 17.98 1.74
N LYS A 283 13.59 16.98 2.16
CA LYS A 283 13.30 15.79 1.35
C LYS A 283 12.11 15.97 0.40
N LEU A 284 11.38 17.08 0.51
CA LEU A 284 10.18 17.32 -0.29
C LEU A 284 10.55 17.38 -1.77
N GLU A 285 9.97 16.46 -2.55
CA GLU A 285 10.07 16.39 -4.00
C GLU A 285 8.79 16.91 -4.67
N ARG A 286 7.62 16.74 -4.04
CA ARG A 286 6.32 17.09 -4.64
C ARG A 286 5.29 17.52 -3.60
N LEU A 287 4.57 18.59 -3.91
CA LEU A 287 3.52 19.17 -3.08
C LEU A 287 2.34 19.54 -3.97
N GLU A 288 1.12 19.15 -3.60
CA GLU A 288 -0.08 19.42 -4.41
C GLU A 288 -1.28 19.76 -3.55
N PHE A 289 -2.01 20.79 -3.96
CA PHE A 289 -3.16 21.29 -3.23
C PHE A 289 -4.29 21.71 -4.16
N LYS A 290 -5.52 21.51 -3.70
CA LYS A 290 -6.69 22.24 -4.18
C LYS A 290 -6.91 23.48 -3.31
N LEU A 291 -7.08 24.64 -3.93
CA LEU A 291 -7.27 25.93 -3.26
C LEU A 291 -8.74 26.30 -3.09
N ARG A 292 -9.00 27.25 -2.20
CA ARG A 292 -10.33 27.80 -1.91
C ARG A 292 -10.77 28.85 -2.91
N ASP A 293 -9.91 29.82 -3.13
CA ASP A 293 -10.25 30.99 -3.90
C ASP A 293 -9.78 30.79 -5.33
N LEU A 294 -10.65 31.11 -6.28
CA LEU A 294 -10.32 31.06 -7.70
C LEU A 294 -9.28 32.15 -7.98
N PHE A 295 -8.35 31.85 -8.88
CA PHE A 295 -7.51 32.91 -9.42
C PHE A 295 -8.32 33.73 -10.41
N GLU A 296 -8.53 35.02 -10.11
CA GLU A 296 -9.06 35.98 -11.08
C GLU A 296 -7.98 36.28 -12.13
N GLY A 297 -7.84 35.38 -13.09
CA GLY A 297 -6.88 35.47 -14.19
C GLY A 297 -5.46 34.99 -13.85
N PRO A 298 -4.61 34.81 -14.87
CA PRO A 298 -3.26 34.23 -14.73
C PRO A 298 -2.29 35.07 -13.88
N ASN A 299 -2.65 36.34 -13.60
CA ASN A 299 -1.78 37.31 -12.92
C ASN A 299 -2.21 37.63 -11.48
N SER A 300 -3.32 37.08 -10.98
CA SER A 300 -3.74 37.26 -9.58
C SER A 300 -2.87 36.42 -8.63
N ASN A 301 -1.66 36.91 -8.40
CA ASN A 301 -0.64 36.28 -7.56
C ASN A 301 -0.67 36.77 -6.11
N GLU A 302 -1.50 37.78 -5.81
CA GLU A 302 -1.31 38.68 -4.67
C GLU A 302 -1.37 37.98 -3.30
N ASP A 303 -2.00 36.80 -3.18
CA ASP A 303 -2.05 36.07 -1.89
C ASP A 303 -1.12 34.84 -1.80
N LEU A 304 -0.96 34.06 -2.88
CA LEU A 304 -0.22 32.79 -2.81
C LEU A 304 1.30 33.00 -2.83
N LEU A 305 1.77 33.96 -3.63
CA LEU A 305 3.20 34.19 -3.86
C LEU A 305 3.66 35.51 -3.23
N GLU A 306 2.84 36.10 -2.35
CA GLU A 306 3.17 37.31 -1.63
C GLU A 306 4.51 37.16 -0.90
N GLY A 307 5.45 38.05 -1.19
CA GLY A 307 6.80 38.03 -0.60
C GLY A 307 7.67 36.86 -1.05
N ILE A 308 7.32 36.15 -2.12
CA ILE A 308 8.15 35.11 -2.74
C ILE A 308 8.74 35.66 -4.05
N THR A 309 10.07 35.73 -4.12
CA THR A 309 10.76 36.05 -5.38
C THR A 309 10.56 34.90 -6.36
N THR A 310 10.03 35.23 -7.53
CA THR A 310 9.82 34.29 -8.64
C THR A 310 10.68 34.65 -9.83
N PHE A 311 10.94 33.68 -10.68
CA PHE A 311 11.71 33.82 -11.91
C PHE A 311 10.90 33.27 -13.08
N GLU A 312 11.07 33.87 -14.27
CA GLU A 312 10.55 33.27 -15.50
C GLU A 312 11.16 31.88 -15.69
N ASN A 313 10.34 30.94 -16.15
CA ASN A 313 10.75 29.56 -16.29
C ASN A 313 11.75 29.41 -17.44
N GLU A 314 13.02 29.22 -17.12
CA GLU A 314 14.08 28.98 -18.11
C GLU A 314 14.04 27.56 -18.71
N PHE A 315 13.17 26.66 -18.22
CA PHE A 315 13.29 25.21 -18.41
C PHE A 315 12.02 24.53 -18.93
N GLU A 316 11.17 25.24 -19.67
CA GLU A 316 9.92 24.70 -20.22
C GLU A 316 10.12 23.39 -21.02
N MET A 317 11.22 23.29 -21.79
CA MET A 317 11.55 22.08 -22.54
C MET A 317 11.85 20.85 -21.66
N GLU A 318 12.50 21.03 -20.50
CA GLU A 318 12.78 19.91 -19.59
C GLU A 318 11.50 19.37 -18.95
N LEU A 319 10.56 20.26 -18.65
CA LEU A 319 9.25 19.90 -18.10
C LEU A 319 8.41 19.08 -19.09
N ARG A 320 8.48 19.38 -20.39
CA ARG A 320 7.90 18.55 -21.45
C ARG A 320 8.46 17.14 -21.43
N ASN A 321 9.78 17.01 -21.33
CA ASN A 321 10.44 15.71 -21.27
C ASN A 321 10.08 14.90 -20.02
N TRP A 322 9.69 15.57 -18.94
CA TRP A 322 9.26 14.92 -17.71
C TRP A 322 7.77 14.53 -17.69
N GLY A 323 7.02 14.87 -18.75
CA GLY A 323 5.57 14.63 -18.81
C GLY A 323 4.77 15.51 -17.84
N PHE A 324 5.37 16.60 -17.34
CA PHE A 324 4.69 17.55 -16.45
C PHE A 324 4.02 18.70 -17.21
N TYR A 325 4.28 18.81 -18.51
CA TYR A 325 3.76 19.86 -19.36
C TYR A 325 2.79 19.27 -20.39
N ASP A 326 1.55 19.72 -20.33
CA ASP A 326 0.56 19.48 -21.37
C ASP A 326 0.56 20.73 -22.26
N PRO A 327 1.01 20.63 -23.52
CA PRO A 327 1.13 21.79 -24.41
C PRO A 327 -0.21 22.43 -24.76
N ASP A 328 -1.32 21.73 -24.56
CA ASP A 328 -2.65 22.28 -24.82
C ASP A 328 -3.16 23.13 -23.64
N LEU A 329 -2.48 23.07 -22.50
CA LEU A 329 -2.78 23.88 -21.32
C LEU A 329 -1.66 24.91 -21.13
N GLU A 330 -1.85 26.13 -21.66
CA GLU A 330 -1.00 27.32 -21.40
C GLU A 330 -1.05 27.70 -19.92
N ILE A 331 -0.41 26.88 -19.08
CA ILE A 331 -0.43 27.03 -17.64
C ILE A 331 0.79 27.85 -17.22
N PRO A 332 0.59 28.97 -16.52
CA PRO A 332 1.68 29.75 -15.95
C PRO A 332 2.56 28.87 -15.05
N LEU A 333 3.85 28.87 -15.36
CA LEU A 333 4.90 28.20 -14.59
C LEU A 333 5.86 29.25 -14.06
N VAL A 334 6.06 29.26 -12.76
CA VAL A 334 7.02 30.16 -12.11
C VAL A 334 8.04 29.34 -11.34
N ASP A 335 9.31 29.73 -11.47
CA ASP A 335 10.39 29.11 -10.73
C ASP A 335 10.63 29.87 -9.41
N ILE A 336 10.88 29.11 -8.33
CA ILE A 336 11.35 29.63 -7.05
C ILE A 336 12.70 29.00 -6.71
N ARG A 337 13.53 29.73 -5.96
CA ARG A 337 14.85 29.26 -5.55
C ARG A 337 15.03 29.36 -4.05
N ARG A 338 15.61 28.31 -3.48
CA ARG A 338 16.00 28.25 -2.09
C ARG A 338 17.41 28.81 -1.90
N PRO A 339 17.59 29.90 -1.12
CA PRO A 339 18.90 30.53 -0.96
C PRO A 339 19.92 29.65 -0.22
N SER A 340 19.47 28.86 0.74
CA SER A 340 20.35 28.12 1.64
C SER A 340 21.21 27.04 0.95
N ASP A 341 20.68 26.41 -0.10
CA ASP A 341 21.37 25.33 -0.82
C ASP A 341 21.25 25.40 -2.34
N GLY A 342 20.66 26.49 -2.85
CA GLY A 342 20.52 26.74 -4.27
C GLY A 342 19.51 25.85 -4.99
N ARG A 343 18.76 24.97 -4.29
CA ARG A 343 17.73 24.12 -4.92
C ARG A 343 16.62 24.98 -5.53
N SER A 344 16.15 24.57 -6.70
CA SER A 344 15.03 25.20 -7.39
C SER A 344 13.80 24.30 -7.37
N ALA A 345 12.64 24.92 -7.45
CA ALA A 345 11.37 24.24 -7.62
C ALA A 345 10.50 25.06 -8.58
N PHE A 346 9.64 24.38 -9.31
CA PHE A 346 8.65 25.03 -10.18
C PHE A 346 7.28 24.93 -9.53
N ILE A 347 6.52 26.01 -9.63
CA ILE A 347 5.13 26.09 -9.20
C ILE A 347 4.27 26.11 -10.46
N ARG A 348 3.37 25.13 -10.57
CA ARG A 348 2.33 25.07 -11.60
C ARG A 348 1.00 25.43 -10.95
N ARG A 349 0.26 26.34 -11.59
CA ARG A 349 -1.04 26.82 -11.11
C ARG A 349 -2.10 26.63 -12.18
N TRP A 350 -3.20 25.98 -11.84
CA TRP A 350 -4.26 25.76 -12.80
C TRP A 350 -5.61 25.75 -12.09
N ASP A 351 -6.46 26.72 -12.41
CA ASP A 351 -7.77 26.93 -11.78
C ASP A 351 -7.69 26.95 -10.25
N TRP A 352 -8.22 25.91 -9.60
CA TRP A 352 -8.21 25.71 -8.15
C TRP A 352 -7.04 24.83 -7.69
N TYR A 353 -5.99 24.64 -8.49
CA TYR A 353 -4.94 23.67 -8.23
C TYR A 353 -3.56 24.32 -8.23
N VAL A 354 -2.76 23.98 -7.23
CA VAL A 354 -1.36 24.37 -7.14
C VAL A 354 -0.53 23.12 -6.93
N SER A 355 0.54 23.01 -7.70
CA SER A 355 1.57 22.01 -7.46
C SER A 355 2.94 22.67 -7.43
N LEU A 356 3.77 22.22 -6.49
CA LEU A 356 5.18 22.52 -6.42
C LEU A 356 5.94 21.21 -6.64
N SER A 357 6.93 21.27 -7.52
CA SER A 357 7.82 20.14 -7.81
C SER A 357 9.26 20.60 -7.67
N VAL A 358 10.00 19.93 -6.79
CA VAL A 358 11.36 20.29 -6.42
C VAL A 358 12.35 19.54 -7.29
N ARG A 359 13.34 20.26 -7.82
CA ARG A 359 14.43 19.66 -8.59
C ARG A 359 15.44 19.04 -7.63
N HIS A 360 15.46 17.71 -7.59
CA HIS A 360 16.50 17.00 -6.84
C HIS A 360 17.61 16.57 -7.79
N PRO A 361 18.91 16.75 -7.44
CA PRO A 361 20.03 16.27 -8.27
C PRO A 361 19.96 14.78 -8.63
N ASN A 362 19.21 13.99 -7.86
CA ASN A 362 19.06 12.56 -8.04
C ASN A 362 17.98 12.18 -9.08
N GLN A 363 17.09 13.10 -9.46
CA GLN A 363 16.01 12.83 -10.42
C GLN A 363 16.56 12.53 -11.83
N ALA A 364 17.59 13.26 -12.27
CA ALA A 364 18.28 12.99 -13.54
C ALA A 364 18.84 11.56 -13.62
N ARG A 365 19.33 11.01 -12.49
CA ARG A 365 19.85 9.63 -12.42
C ARG A 365 18.75 8.57 -12.41
N ARG A 366 17.58 8.87 -11.82
CA ARG A 366 16.44 7.94 -11.80
C ARG A 366 15.86 7.73 -13.22
N GLN A 367 15.81 8.78 -14.03
CA GLN A 367 15.31 8.70 -15.42
C GLN A 367 16.22 7.89 -16.34
N GLN A 368 17.55 8.02 -16.21
CA GLN A 368 18.49 7.19 -16.97
C GLN A 368 18.31 5.69 -16.72
N ARG A 369 17.77 5.29 -15.56
CA ARG A 369 17.50 3.88 -15.23
C ARG A 369 16.16 3.35 -15.72
N MET A 370 15.18 4.22 -16.00
CA MET A 370 13.88 3.79 -16.54
C MET A 370 13.90 3.62 -18.06
N ASN A 371 14.91 4.18 -18.74
CA ASN A 371 15.07 4.13 -20.20
C ASN A 371 16.04 3.00 -20.66
N VAL A 372 16.42 2.08 -19.76
CA VAL A 372 17.23 0.88 -20.04
C VAL A 372 16.40 -0.34 -19.70
#